data_AF-A0ABD0ZJP3-F1
#
_entry.id   AF-A0ABD0ZJP3-F1
#
_cell.length_a   1.000
_cell.length_b   1.000
_cell.length_c   1.000
_cell.angle_alpha   90.00
_cell.angle_beta   90.00
_cell.angle_gamma   90.00
#
_symmetry.space_group_name_H-M   'P 1'
#
loop_
_entity.id
_entity.type
_entity.pdbx_description
1 polymer ?
#
loop_
_entity_poly.entity_id
_entity_poly.type
_entity_poly.pdbx_seq_one_letter_code
_entity_poly.pdbx_strand_id
1 'polypeptide(L)'
;ITKWSSYPEFVSEVNNIVGDYGLNILIHNSGLFFSRVKTIEDVVGQELYLNFNVNTIGPILLTQSLLPLLRQGAEVNKSEPFGPKRAAIYYISSNLASIQGNVEGGYWGYRESKVIIFFIFFTVLYYT
;
A
#
# COMPACT_ATOMS: atom_id res chain seq x y z
N ILE A 1 -1.32 3.90 10.17
CA ILE A 1 -0.67 4.02 8.84
C ILE A 1 -0.03 5.38 8.57
N THR A 2 -0.46 6.48 9.20
CA THR A 2 0.15 7.82 8.98
C THR A 2 1.04 8.32 10.13
N LYS A 3 1.13 7.58 11.24
CA LYS A 3 2.05 7.83 12.36
C LYS A 3 3.30 6.96 12.21
N TRP A 4 4.19 7.34 11.31
CA TRP A 4 5.39 6.59 10.94
C TRP A 4 6.30 6.25 12.12
N SER A 5 6.36 7.14 13.12
CA SER A 5 7.16 6.93 14.32
C SER A 5 6.73 5.72 15.16
N SER A 6 5.51 5.20 14.96
CA SER A 6 5.06 3.96 15.62
C SER A 6 5.39 2.68 14.85
N TYR A 7 6.00 2.78 13.66
CA TYR A 7 6.29 1.59 12.85
C TYR A 7 7.31 0.66 13.48
N PRO A 8 8.40 1.12 14.11
CA PRO A 8 9.36 0.21 14.75
C PRO A 8 8.70 -0.69 15.83
N GLU A 9 7.82 -0.11 16.65
CA GLU A 9 7.06 -0.84 17.67
C GLU A 9 6.12 -1.87 17.02
N PHE A 10 5.35 -1.45 16.01
CA PHE A 10 4.47 -2.34 15.27
C PHE A 10 5.23 -3.50 14.59
N VAL A 11 6.39 -3.25 13.98
CA VAL A 11 7.22 -4.30 13.37
C VAL A 11 7.71 -5.28 14.43
N SER A 12 8.10 -4.79 15.62
CA SER A 12 8.50 -5.64 16.74
C SER A 12 7.36 -6.56 17.19
N GLU A 13 6.15 -6.02 17.32
CA GLU A 13 4.96 -6.80 17.66
C GLU A 13 4.68 -7.89 16.62
N VAL A 14 4.70 -7.54 15.33
CA VAL A 14 4.50 -8.52 14.25
C VAL A 14 5.60 -9.60 14.28
N ASN A 15 6.87 -9.20 14.46
CA ASN A 15 7.99 -10.14 14.57
C ASN A 15 7.81 -11.13 15.74
N ASN A 16 7.33 -10.65 16.90
CA ASN A 16 7.07 -11.53 18.05
C ASN A 16 5.95 -12.54 17.78
N ILE A 17 4.99 -12.21 16.91
CA ILE A 17 3.89 -13.10 16.53
C ILE A 17 4.34 -14.14 15.51
N VAL A 18 5.05 -13.70 14.46
CA VAL A 18 5.42 -14.59 13.34
C VAL A 18 6.72 -15.37 13.60
N GLY A 19 7.60 -14.84 14.44
CA GLY A 19 8.88 -15.46 14.82
C GLY A 19 9.71 -15.88 13.61
N ASP A 20 10.25 -17.09 13.68
CA ASP A 20 11.13 -17.65 12.66
C ASP A 20 10.44 -17.90 11.32
N TYR A 21 9.09 -17.94 11.27
CA TYR A 21 8.34 -18.14 10.03
C TYR A 21 8.31 -16.91 9.12
N GLY A 22 8.54 -15.71 9.67
CA GLY A 22 8.41 -14.46 8.92
C GLY A 22 6.98 -14.16 8.45
N LEU A 23 6.82 -13.15 7.60
CA LEU A 23 5.51 -12.70 7.10
C LEU A 23 5.27 -13.19 5.68
N ASN A 24 4.20 -13.95 5.45
CA ASN A 24 3.85 -14.41 4.10
C ASN A 24 2.97 -13.42 3.32
N ILE A 25 2.07 -12.71 3.99
CA ILE A 25 1.08 -11.86 3.30
C ILE A 25 1.00 -10.50 3.97
N LEU A 26 1.19 -9.45 3.18
CA LEU A 26 0.89 -8.07 3.55
C LEU A 26 -0.24 -7.54 2.65
N ILE A 27 -1.37 -7.13 3.24
CA ILE A 27 -2.50 -6.56 2.51
C ILE A 27 -2.67 -5.10 2.90
N HIS A 28 -2.37 -4.19 1.97
CA HIS A 28 -2.66 -2.77 2.12
C HIS A 28 -4.12 -2.49 1.77
N ASN A 29 -4.99 -2.68 2.76
CA ASN A 29 -6.41 -2.40 2.68
C ASN A 29 -6.79 -1.00 3.21
N SER A 30 -5.96 -0.41 4.08
CA SER A 30 -6.26 0.91 4.65
C SER A 30 -6.40 1.95 3.54
N GLY A 31 -7.47 2.74 3.63
CA GLY A 31 -7.79 3.73 2.62
C GLY A 31 -8.61 4.88 3.17
N LEU A 32 -8.42 6.04 2.56
CA LEU A 32 -9.20 7.25 2.78
C LEU A 32 -9.85 7.65 1.46
N PHE A 33 -11.11 8.09 1.52
CA PHE A 33 -11.88 8.53 0.37
C PHE A 33 -12.71 9.73 0.80
N PHE A 34 -12.58 10.84 0.07
CA PHE A 34 -13.40 12.04 0.29
C PHE A 34 -14.51 12.13 -0.74
N SER A 35 -15.49 12.99 -0.46
CA SER A 35 -16.62 13.27 -1.34
C SER A 35 -16.17 13.70 -2.74
N ARG A 36 -17.02 13.44 -3.74
CA ARG A 36 -16.72 13.79 -5.12
C ARG A 36 -16.72 15.31 -5.30
N VAL A 37 -15.54 15.87 -5.50
CA VAL A 37 -15.35 17.21 -6.04
C VAL A 37 -15.09 17.08 -7.55
N LYS A 38 -15.84 17.78 -8.41
CA LYS A 38 -15.69 17.70 -9.88
C LYS A 38 -14.88 18.86 -10.47
N THR A 39 -15.09 20.05 -9.94
CA THR A 39 -14.47 21.33 -10.29
C THR A 39 -13.09 21.44 -9.66
N ILE A 40 -12.18 22.16 -10.31
CA ILE A 40 -10.81 22.35 -9.79
C ILE A 40 -10.79 23.43 -8.69
N GLU A 41 -11.76 24.35 -8.73
CA GLU A 41 -11.95 25.47 -7.82
C GLU A 41 -12.29 25.02 -6.39
N ASP A 42 -12.95 23.87 -6.27
CA ASP A 42 -13.41 23.31 -4.99
C ASP A 42 -12.40 22.31 -4.39
N VAL A 43 -11.23 22.15 -5.00
CA VAL A 43 -10.22 21.20 -4.53
C VAL A 43 -9.53 21.71 -3.27
N VAL A 44 -9.59 20.91 -2.21
CA VAL A 44 -8.96 21.23 -0.93
C VAL A 44 -7.61 20.52 -0.83
N GLY A 45 -6.53 21.30 -0.79
CA GLY A 45 -5.16 20.76 -0.75
C GLY A 45 -4.89 19.81 0.43
N GLN A 46 -5.51 20.06 1.60
CA GLN A 46 -5.40 19.17 2.75
C GLN A 46 -5.99 17.78 2.49
N GLU A 47 -7.09 17.68 1.75
CA GLU A 47 -7.69 16.39 1.38
C GLU A 47 -6.83 15.61 0.40
N LEU A 48 -6.20 16.30 -0.56
CA LEU A 48 -5.20 15.70 -1.44
C LEU A 48 -4.05 15.10 -0.62
N TYR A 49 -3.48 15.90 0.28
CA TYR A 49 -2.37 15.50 1.13
C TYR A 49 -2.73 14.27 1.99
N LEU A 50 -3.92 14.28 2.59
CA LEU A 50 -4.41 13.15 3.39
C LEU A 50 -4.64 11.89 2.55
N ASN A 51 -5.19 12.00 1.34
CA ASN A 51 -5.31 10.87 0.42
C ASN A 51 -3.93 10.27 0.12
N PHE A 52 -2.95 11.09 -0.27
CA PHE A 52 -1.60 10.59 -0.58
C PHE A 52 -0.94 9.95 0.63
N ASN A 53 -1.03 10.56 1.80
CA ASN A 53 -0.45 10.01 3.03
C ASN A 53 -1.04 8.64 3.39
N VAL A 54 -2.37 8.50 3.34
CA VAL A 54 -3.06 7.26 3.77
C VAL A 54 -2.97 6.19 2.68
N ASN A 55 -3.30 6.53 1.43
CA ASN A 55 -3.45 5.56 0.36
C ASN A 55 -2.13 5.19 -0.31
N THR A 56 -1.13 6.08 -0.30
CA THR A 56 0.10 5.88 -1.06
C THR A 56 1.32 5.77 -0.16
N ILE A 57 1.70 6.85 0.51
CA ILE A 57 2.97 6.93 1.22
C ILE A 57 2.96 5.93 2.40
N GLY A 58 1.83 5.84 3.13
CA GLY A 58 1.65 4.94 4.27
C GLY A 58 1.95 3.48 3.92
N PRO A 59 1.29 2.92 2.89
CA PRO A 59 1.60 1.60 2.34
C PRO A 59 3.05 1.41 1.90
N ILE A 60 3.69 2.41 1.28
CA ILE A 60 5.11 2.31 0.89
C ILE A 60 5.99 2.13 2.12
N LEU A 61 5.92 3.05 3.09
CA LEU A 61 6.83 2.97 4.23
C LEU A 61 6.50 1.78 5.13
N LEU A 62 5.23 1.36 5.21
CA LEU A 62 4.88 0.15 5.96
C LEU A 62 5.48 -1.09 5.30
N THR A 63 5.43 -1.16 3.97
CA THR A 63 6.11 -2.21 3.19
C THR A 63 7.60 -2.20 3.46
N GLN A 64 8.23 -1.02 3.41
CA GLN A 64 9.66 -0.86 3.71
C GLN A 64 10.00 -1.38 5.12
N SER A 65 9.20 -1.04 6.13
CA SER A 65 9.43 -1.46 7.51
C SER A 65 9.24 -2.96 7.74
N LEU A 66 8.28 -3.59 7.04
CA LEU A 66 8.02 -5.04 7.15
C LEU A 66 8.86 -5.89 6.17
N LEU A 67 9.65 -5.26 5.30
CA LEU A 67 10.42 -5.95 4.27
C LEU A 67 11.34 -7.07 4.80
N PRO A 68 12.01 -6.93 5.96
CA PRO A 68 12.81 -8.01 6.52
C PRO A 68 11.98 -9.27 6.82
N LEU A 69 10.79 -9.11 7.40
CA LEU A 69 9.89 -10.22 7.74
C LEU A 69 9.31 -10.87 6.49
N LEU A 70 8.98 -10.07 5.46
CA LEU A 70 8.51 -10.57 4.17
C LEU A 70 9.58 -11.41 3.47
N ARG A 71 10.84 -10.96 3.48
CA ARG A 71 11.98 -11.70 2.92
C ARG A 71 12.24 -12.99 3.68
N GLN A 72 12.14 -12.97 5.01
CA GLN A 72 12.26 -14.16 5.83
C GLN A 72 11.16 -15.17 5.49
N GLY A 73 9.89 -14.74 5.40
CA GLY A 73 8.79 -15.60 5.00
C GLY A 73 8.99 -16.21 3.60
N ALA A 74 9.51 -15.42 2.66
CA ALA A 74 9.84 -15.88 1.31
C ALA A 74 10.98 -16.92 1.27
N GLU A 75 11.99 -16.79 2.15
CA GLU A 75 13.12 -17.71 2.24
C GLU A 75 12.73 -19.03 2.92
N VAL A 76 11.97 -18.95 4.02
CA VAL A 76 11.40 -20.12 4.71
C VAL A 76 10.56 -20.96 3.73
N ASN A 77 9.81 -20.30 2.85
CA ASN A 77 8.92 -20.94 1.89
C ASN A 77 9.47 -20.94 0.46
N LYS A 78 10.79 -20.96 0.27
CA LYS A 78 11.42 -20.85 -1.07
C LYS A 78 11.09 -21.97 -2.06
N SER A 79 10.62 -23.12 -1.58
CA SER A 79 10.15 -24.23 -2.42
C SER A 79 8.77 -23.98 -3.02
N GLU A 80 7.98 -23.07 -2.45
CA GLU A 80 6.68 -22.69 -2.99
C GLU A 80 6.85 -21.80 -4.22
N PRO A 81 5.96 -21.88 -5.22
CA PRO A 81 5.95 -20.94 -6.34
C PRO A 81 5.69 -19.51 -5.84
N PHE A 82 5.98 -18.53 -6.70
CA PHE A 82 5.60 -17.14 -6.42
C PHE A 82 4.10 -17.03 -6.15
N GLY A 83 3.75 -16.45 -5.01
CA GLY A 83 2.37 -16.37 -4.56
C GLY A 83 2.25 -16.23 -3.04
N PRO A 84 1.01 -16.25 -2.52
CA PRO A 84 0.74 -15.99 -1.10
C PRO A 84 1.34 -17.02 -0.13
N LYS A 85 1.63 -18.23 -0.62
CA LYS A 85 2.30 -19.27 0.19
C LYS A 85 3.80 -19.00 0.39
N ARG A 86 4.44 -18.32 -0.57
CA ARG A 86 5.84 -17.92 -0.44
C ARG A 86 5.94 -16.61 0.32
N ALA A 87 5.68 -15.51 -0.38
CA ALA A 87 5.44 -14.19 0.19
C ALA A 87 4.76 -13.33 -0.88
N ALA A 88 3.78 -12.52 -0.48
CA ALA A 88 3.05 -11.64 -1.39
C ALA A 88 2.60 -10.35 -0.70
N ILE A 89 2.64 -9.25 -1.46
CA ILE A 89 2.13 -7.96 -1.04
C ILE A 89 0.95 -7.62 -1.95
N TYR A 90 -0.21 -7.40 -1.36
CA TYR A 90 -1.43 -7.01 -2.05
C TYR A 90 -1.75 -5.56 -1.75
N TYR A 91 -1.95 -4.77 -2.80
CA TYR A 91 -2.46 -3.42 -2.67
C TYR A 91 -3.91 -3.37 -3.13
N ILE A 92 -4.81 -2.97 -2.24
CA ILE A 92 -6.22 -2.78 -2.59
C ILE A 92 -6.37 -1.44 -3.31
N SER A 93 -6.56 -1.51 -4.63
CA SER A 93 -6.77 -0.35 -5.50
C SER A 93 -8.27 -0.11 -5.76
N SER A 94 -8.59 0.70 -6.77
CA SER A 94 -9.96 1.04 -7.18
C SER A 94 -10.06 1.13 -8.70
N ASN A 95 -11.21 0.76 -9.25
CA ASN A 95 -11.54 1.02 -10.67
C ASN A 95 -11.53 2.53 -11.00
N LEU A 96 -11.77 3.40 -10.02
CA LEU A 96 -11.66 4.85 -10.18
C LEU A 96 -10.22 5.31 -10.50
N ALA A 97 -9.22 4.47 -10.25
CA ALA A 97 -7.83 4.73 -10.63
C ALA A 97 -7.54 4.45 -12.12
N SER A 98 -8.48 3.85 -12.86
CA SER A 98 -8.28 3.60 -14.28
C SER A 98 -8.30 4.91 -15.05
N ILE A 99 -7.15 5.31 -15.61
CA ILE A 99 -7.04 6.50 -16.47
C ILE A 99 -7.90 6.32 -17.72
N GLN A 100 -7.84 5.15 -18.36
CA GLN A 100 -8.66 4.84 -19.53
C GLN A 100 -10.15 4.85 -19.19
N GLY A 101 -10.53 4.40 -17.99
CA GLY A 101 -11.93 4.37 -17.53
C GLY A 101 -12.43 5.69 -16.94
N ASN A 102 -11.60 6.73 -16.85
CA ASN A 102 -11.98 7.99 -16.23
C ASN A 102 -12.71 8.91 -17.22
N VAL A 103 -14.00 8.67 -17.42
CA VAL A 103 -14.89 9.52 -18.26
C VAL A 103 -15.65 10.58 -17.46
N GLU A 104 -15.51 10.54 -16.14
CA GLU A 104 -16.39 11.21 -15.19
C GLU A 104 -15.70 12.30 -14.37
N GLY A 105 -14.36 12.28 -14.31
CA GLY A 105 -13.56 13.22 -13.54
C GLY A 105 -13.81 13.16 -12.03
N GLY A 106 -13.31 14.18 -11.35
CA GLY A 106 -13.43 14.38 -9.90
C GLY A 106 -12.76 13.31 -9.04
N TYR A 107 -13.10 13.28 -7.75
CA TYR A 107 -12.43 12.45 -6.73
C TYR A 107 -10.92 12.73 -6.66
N TRP A 108 -10.57 14.02 -6.73
CA TRP A 108 -9.21 14.50 -6.63
C TRP A 108 -8.51 13.99 -5.37
N GLY A 109 -7.24 13.65 -5.50
CA GLY A 109 -6.43 13.00 -4.49
C GLY A 109 -6.67 11.49 -4.42
N TYR A 110 -7.93 11.04 -4.46
CA TYR A 110 -8.24 9.61 -4.39
C TYR A 110 -7.79 8.88 -5.65
N ARG A 111 -8.19 9.34 -6.84
CA ARG A 111 -7.81 8.68 -8.11
C ARG A 111 -6.31 8.64 -8.27
N GLU A 112 -5.65 9.77 -8.07
CA GLU A 112 -4.21 9.94 -8.19
C GLU A 112 -3.47 9.04 -7.19
N SER A 113 -3.90 9.02 -5.93
CA SER A 113 -3.28 8.16 -4.92
C SER A 113 -3.39 6.67 -5.26
N LYS A 114 -4.52 6.24 -5.86
CA LYS A 114 -4.72 4.84 -6.30
C LYS A 114 -4.04 4.51 -7.63
N VAL A 115 -3.81 5.49 -8.51
CA VAL A 115 -2.95 5.34 -9.70
C VAL A 115 -1.51 5.07 -9.27
N ILE A 116 -0.97 5.82 -8.30
CA ILE A 116 0.42 5.65 -7.85
C ILE A 116 0.65 4.25 -7.27
N ILE A 117 -0.32 3.69 -6.55
CA ILE A 117 -0.25 2.30 -6.04
C ILE A 117 0.01 1.28 -7.16
N PHE A 118 -0.60 1.45 -8.34
CA PHE A 118 -0.32 0.56 -9.47
C PHE A 118 1.15 0.59 -9.88
N PHE A 119 1.80 1.76 -9.89
CA PHE A 119 3.23 1.86 -10.20
C PHE A 119 4.09 1.19 -9.13
N ILE A 120 3.75 1.35 -7.85
CA ILE A 120 4.50 0.77 -6.73
C ILE A 120 4.50 -0.76 -6.81
N PHE A 121 3.36 -1.37 -7.13
CA PHE A 121 3.26 -2.82 -7.34
C PHE A 121 4.34 -3.34 -8.30
N PHE A 122 4.54 -2.64 -9.43
CA PHE A 122 5.57 -3.03 -10.39
C PHE A 122 6.98 -2.79 -9.85
N THR A 123 7.23 -1.70 -9.12
CA THR A 123 8.59 -1.36 -8.63
C THR A 123 9.09 -2.30 -7.54
N VAL A 124 8.25 -2.69 -6.57
CA VAL A 124 8.69 -3.48 -5.41
C VAL A 124 9.12 -4.90 -5.83
N LEU A 125 8.49 -5.47 -6.87
CA LEU A 125 8.83 -6.79 -7.41
C LEU A 125 10.23 -6.87 -8.06
N TYR A 126 10.84 -5.75 -8.45
CA TYR A 126 12.19 -5.77 -9.07
C TYR A 126 13.34 -5.81 -8.05
N TYR A 127 13.07 -5.61 -6.75
CA TYR A 127 14.10 -5.49 -5.71
C TYR A 127 13.97 -6.53 -4.58
N THR A 128 13.15 -7.56 -4.80
CA THR A 128 12.95 -8.72 -3.90
C THR A 128 13.07 -10.01 -4.68
#